data_AF-A0A6C0HSK8-F1
#
_entry.id   AF-A0A6C0HSK8-F1
#
_cell.length_a   1.000
_cell.length_b   1.000
_cell.length_c   1.000
_cell.angle_alpha   90.00
_cell.angle_beta   90.00
_cell.angle_gamma   90.00
#
_symmetry.space_group_name_H-M   'P 1'
#
loop_
_entity.id
_entity.type
_entity.pdbx_description
1 polymer ?
#
loop_
_entity_poly.entity_id
_entity_poly.type
_entity_poly.pdbx_seq_one_letter_code
_entity_poly.pdbx_strand_id
1 'polypeptide(L)'
;MTLLGTFIKINGIYDIICALCILKKVNIPILNNLHLSVIKNYSGDNDLFERFYAYWIFTYGIIRLSNNVELISFSYFIEAVFFINEYSIGTVYKDTVIFIVISCLLLGYASRVYKL
;
A
#
# COMPACT_ATOMS: atom_id res chain seq x y z
N MET A 1 19.15 -0.70 14.36
CA MET A 1 17.99 -0.78 13.43
C MET A 1 17.45 -2.19 13.52
N THR A 2 16.23 -2.38 14.00
CA THR A 2 15.64 -3.73 14.12
C THR A 2 15.30 -4.26 12.71
N LEU A 3 15.33 -5.58 12.52
CA LEU A 3 14.98 -6.22 11.25
C LEU A 3 13.62 -5.76 10.73
N LEU A 4 12.64 -5.64 11.64
CA LEU A 4 11.29 -5.21 11.33
C LEU A 4 11.22 -3.74 10.88
N GLY A 5 11.98 -2.84 11.53
CA GLY A 5 12.06 -1.44 11.10
C GLY A 5 12.68 -1.30 9.69
N THR A 6 13.68 -2.12 9.38
CA THR A 6 14.23 -2.21 8.01
C THR A 6 13.19 -2.69 7.01
N PHE A 7 12.41 -3.71 7.37
CA PHE A 7 11.34 -4.24 6.51
C PHE A 7 10.26 -3.18 6.21
N ILE A 8 9.82 -2.41 7.21
CA ILE A 8 8.86 -1.30 7.02
C ILE A 8 9.42 -0.24 6.06
N LYS A 9 10.71 0.10 6.19
CA LYS A 9 11.35 1.07 5.29
C LYS A 9 11.46 0.54 3.86
N ILE A 10 11.79 -0.74 3.69
CA ILE A 10 11.79 -1.39 2.37
C ILE A 10 10.39 -1.35 1.76
N ASN A 11 9.35 -1.61 2.57
CA ASN A 11 7.96 -1.52 2.12
C ASN A 11 7.61 -0.09 1.67
N GLY A 12 8.02 0.93 2.43
CA GLY A 12 7.81 2.32 2.03
C GLY A 12 8.52 2.71 0.72
N ILE A 13 9.75 2.24 0.50
CA ILE A 13 10.47 2.42 -0.78
C ILE A 13 9.72 1.70 -1.91
N TYR A 14 9.27 0.47 -1.67
CA TYR A 14 8.50 -0.31 -2.63
C TYR A 14 7.24 0.44 -3.07
N ASP A 15 6.46 0.98 -2.14
CA ASP A 15 5.25 1.76 -2.45
C ASP A 15 5.56 2.99 -3.30
N ILE A 16 6.63 3.73 -2.98
CA ILE A 16 7.05 4.91 -3.75
C ILE A 16 7.38 4.52 -5.19
N ILE A 17 8.14 3.43 -5.39
CA ILE A 17 8.48 2.94 -6.72
C ILE A 17 7.22 2.50 -7.47
N CYS A 18 6.32 1.76 -6.83
CA CYS A 18 5.03 1.35 -7.39
C CYS A 18 4.17 2.55 -7.81
N ALA A 19 4.10 3.60 -6.99
CA ALA A 19 3.38 4.81 -7.33
C ALA A 19 4.00 5.53 -8.55
N LEU A 20 5.33 5.65 -8.62
CA LEU A 20 6.02 6.23 -9.78
C LEU A 20 5.82 5.40 -11.06
N CYS A 21 5.69 4.09 -10.90
CA CYS A 21 5.36 3.14 -11.96
C CYS A 21 3.93 3.38 -12.50
N ILE A 22 2.93 3.49 -11.62
CA ILE A 22 1.54 3.82 -11.99
C ILE A 22 1.48 5.21 -12.66
N LEU A 23 2.27 6.18 -12.20
CA LEU A 23 2.38 7.51 -12.81
C LEU A 23 3.14 7.54 -14.15
N LYS A 24 3.58 6.38 -14.66
CA LYS A 24 4.34 6.24 -15.91
C LYS A 24 5.63 7.08 -15.90
N LYS A 25 6.21 7.35 -14.72
CA LYS A 25 7.48 8.07 -14.53
C LYS A 25 8.68 7.13 -14.50
N VAL A 26 8.47 5.90 -14.04
CA VAL A 26 9.44 4.81 -14.03
C VAL A 26 8.79 3.62 -14.71
N ASN A 27 9.53 2.86 -15.52
CA ASN A 27 8.99 1.68 -16.20
C ASN A 27 9.62 0.40 -15.64
N ILE A 28 8.95 -0.21 -14.66
CA ILE A 28 9.31 -1.54 -14.15
C ILE A 28 8.10 -2.46 -14.40
N PRO A 29 8.14 -3.32 -15.43
CA PRO A 29 6.97 -4.08 -15.90
C PRO A 29 6.27 -4.91 -14.82
N ILE A 30 7.04 -5.41 -13.86
CA ILE A 30 6.53 -6.24 -12.76
C ILE A 30 5.78 -5.38 -11.72
N LEU A 31 6.22 -4.14 -11.47
CA LEU A 31 5.67 -3.29 -10.42
C LEU A 31 4.47 -2.45 -10.89
N ASN A 32 4.38 -2.14 -12.18
CA ASN A 32 3.30 -1.33 -12.75
C ASN A 32 1.90 -1.89 -12.43
N ASN A 33 1.78 -3.22 -12.35
CA ASN A 33 0.48 -3.88 -12.26
C ASN A 33 0.15 -4.45 -10.87
N LEU A 34 1.09 -4.49 -9.92
CA LEU A 34 0.86 -5.18 -8.64
C LEU A 34 -0.29 -4.56 -7.84
N HIS A 35 -0.27 -3.24 -7.60
CA HIS A 35 -1.34 -2.58 -6.86
C HIS A 35 -2.66 -2.49 -7.64
N LEU A 36 -2.60 -2.44 -8.99
CA LEU A 36 -3.80 -2.39 -9.83
C LEU A 36 -4.45 -3.77 -9.98
N SER A 37 -3.67 -4.85 -9.86
CA SER A 37 -4.16 -6.24 -9.96
C SER A 37 -5.14 -6.62 -8.84
N VAL A 38 -5.19 -5.85 -7.76
CA VAL A 38 -6.14 -6.04 -6.65
C VAL A 38 -7.58 -5.69 -7.06
N ILE A 39 -7.73 -4.79 -8.03
CA ILE A 39 -9.01 -4.21 -8.45
C ILE A 39 -9.61 -5.08 -9.55
N LYS A 40 -10.88 -5.49 -9.36
CA LYS A 40 -11.63 -6.24 -10.35
C LYS A 40 -12.02 -5.35 -11.52
N ASN A 41 -12.03 -5.92 -12.72
CA ASN A 41 -12.48 -5.26 -13.95
C ASN A 41 -11.76 -3.93 -14.24
N TYR A 42 -10.52 -3.78 -13.75
CA TYR A 42 -9.70 -2.63 -14.08
C TYR A 42 -9.29 -2.70 -15.56
N SER A 43 -9.81 -1.79 -16.40
CA SER A 43 -9.55 -1.79 -17.84
C SER A 43 -8.31 -1.00 -18.26
N GLY A 44 -7.69 -0.24 -17.37
CA GLY A 44 -6.55 0.63 -17.72
C GLY A 44 -6.93 1.97 -18.33
N ASP A 45 -8.23 2.28 -18.47
CA ASP A 45 -8.69 3.44 -19.23
C ASP A 45 -9.07 4.65 -18.35
N ASN A 46 -8.79 4.59 -17.04
CA ASN A 46 -9.13 5.67 -16.12
C ASN A 46 -7.87 6.33 -15.54
N ASP A 47 -7.25 7.18 -16.36
CA ASP A 47 -6.03 7.91 -16.00
C ASP A 47 -6.19 8.77 -14.72
N LEU A 48 -7.40 9.28 -14.45
CA LEU A 48 -7.63 10.09 -13.24
C LEU A 48 -7.57 9.20 -11.99
N PHE A 49 -8.20 8.04 -12.04
CA PHE A 49 -8.13 7.05 -10.97
C PHE A 49 -6.69 6.58 -10.73
N GLU A 50 -5.93 6.24 -11.79
CA GLU A 50 -4.52 5.84 -11.67
C GLU A 50 -3.70 6.88 -10.90
N ARG A 51 -3.87 8.16 -11.23
CA ARG A 51 -3.13 9.24 -10.54
C ARG A 51 -3.50 9.35 -9.08
N PHE A 52 -4.79 9.36 -8.74
CA PHE A 52 -5.21 9.44 -7.33
C PHE A 52 -4.74 8.23 -6.53
N TYR A 53 -4.86 7.04 -7.09
CA TYR A 53 -4.40 5.81 -6.47
C TYR A 53 -2.89 5.81 -6.26
N ALA A 54 -2.12 6.27 -7.26
CA ALA A 54 -0.69 6.44 -7.14
C ALA A 54 -0.30 7.47 -6.06
N TYR A 55 -0.98 8.61 -5.98
CA TYR A 55 -0.71 9.61 -4.94
C TYR A 55 -1.01 9.07 -3.54
N TRP A 56 -2.04 8.24 -3.40
CA TRP A 56 -2.35 7.57 -2.15
C TRP A 56 -1.23 6.60 -1.73
N ILE A 57 -0.82 5.71 -2.63
CA ILE A 57 0.29 4.76 -2.39
C ILE A 57 1.59 5.52 -2.08
N PHE A 58 1.90 6.56 -2.86
CA PHE A 58 3.09 7.39 -2.65
C PHE A 58 3.09 8.02 -1.25
N THR A 59 1.95 8.57 -0.82
CA THR A 59 1.79 9.17 0.50
C THR A 59 2.07 8.16 1.61
N TYR A 60 1.56 6.93 1.48
CA TYR A 60 1.81 5.87 2.45
C TYR A 60 3.28 5.42 2.45
N GLY A 61 3.90 5.34 1.28
CA GLY A 61 5.33 5.07 1.17
C GLY A 61 6.18 6.10 1.92
N ILE A 62 5.88 7.39 1.76
CA ILE A 62 6.57 8.48 2.50
C ILE A 62 6.31 8.38 4.00
N ILE A 63 5.07 8.10 4.43
CA ILE A 63 4.74 7.91 5.85
C ILE A 63 5.54 6.74 6.45
N ARG A 64 5.69 5.62 5.72
CA ARG A 64 6.46 4.45 6.15
C ARG A 64 7.97 4.70 6.24
N LEU A 65 8.48 5.72 5.55
CA LEU A 65 9.85 6.20 5.66
C LEU A 65 10.05 7.26 6.73
N SER A 66 8.96 7.81 7.27
CA SER A 66 9.04 8.69 8.43
C SER A 66 9.53 7.90 9.65
N ASN A 67 10.03 8.59 10.67
CA ASN A 67 10.34 7.97 11.97
C ASN A 67 9.17 8.18 12.96
N ASN A 68 7.95 8.42 12.46
CA ASN A 68 6.77 8.62 13.30
C ASN A 68 5.96 7.32 13.40
N VAL A 69 6.18 6.59 14.49
CA VAL A 69 5.55 5.31 14.80
C VAL A 69 4.03 5.34 14.65
N GLU A 70 3.37 6.41 15.13
CA GLU A 70 1.92 6.52 15.10
C GLU A 70 1.42 6.64 13.67
N LEU A 71 2.03 7.51 12.87
CA LEU A 71 1.68 7.67 11.46
C LEU A 71 1.92 6.39 10.65
N ILE A 72 3.04 5.70 10.89
CA ILE A 72 3.32 4.41 10.26
C ILE A 72 2.22 3.40 10.59
N SER A 73 1.89 3.25 11.88
CA SER A 73 0.86 2.32 12.35
C SER A 73 -0.51 2.64 11.75
N PHE A 74 -0.90 3.92 11.76
CA PHE A 74 -2.16 4.37 11.17
C PHE A 74 -2.20 4.18 9.65
N SER A 75 -1.10 4.36 8.93
CA SER A 75 -1.08 4.14 7.47
C SER A 75 -1.47 2.70 7.11
N TYR A 76 -1.00 1.71 7.87
CA TYR A 76 -1.39 0.32 7.69
C TYR A 76 -2.85 0.07 8.07
N PHE A 77 -3.32 0.62 9.21
CA PHE A 77 -4.71 0.43 9.61
C PHE A 77 -5.70 1.07 8.64
N ILE A 78 -5.41 2.25 8.11
CA ILE A 78 -6.27 2.91 7.12
C ILE A 78 -6.29 2.09 5.82
N GLU A 79 -5.15 1.56 5.37
CA GLU A 79 -5.11 0.65 4.21
C GLU A 79 -6.00 -0.58 4.41
N ALA A 80 -5.91 -1.22 5.59
CA ALA A 80 -6.76 -2.36 5.93
C ALA A 80 -8.25 -2.01 5.89
N VAL A 81 -8.65 -0.89 6.51
CA VAL A 81 -10.05 -0.43 6.52
C VAL A 81 -10.55 -0.14 5.11
N PHE A 82 -9.73 0.50 4.27
CA PHE A 82 -10.11 0.81 2.89
C PHE A 82 -10.34 -0.46 2.08
N PHE A 83 -9.44 -1.44 2.15
CA PHE A 83 -9.63 -2.70 1.42
C PHE A 83 -10.75 -3.57 1.96
N ILE A 84 -11.05 -3.52 3.27
CA ILE A 84 -12.26 -4.14 3.83
C ILE A 84 -13.52 -3.50 3.24
N ASN A 85 -13.56 -2.17 3.17
CA ASN A 85 -14.67 -1.44 2.56
C ASN A 85 -14.85 -1.83 1.09
N GLU A 86 -13.78 -1.79 0.29
CA GLU A 86 -13.83 -2.17 -1.13
C GLU A 86 -14.23 -3.63 -1.32
N TYR A 87 -13.81 -4.54 -0.44
CA TYR A 87 -14.26 -5.93 -0.47
C TYR A 87 -15.77 -6.05 -0.23
N SER A 88 -16.32 -5.26 0.69
CA SER A 88 -17.77 -5.24 0.95
C SER A 88 -18.59 -4.71 -0.24
N ILE A 89 -18.03 -3.77 -1.00
CA ILE A 89 -18.62 -3.25 -2.25
C ILE A 89 -18.43 -4.24 -3.42
N GLY A 90 -17.43 -5.13 -3.32
CA GLY A 90 -17.17 -6.19 -4.29
C GLY A 90 -16.23 -5.79 -5.42
N THR A 91 -15.52 -4.67 -5.31
CA THR A 91 -14.64 -4.07 -6.34
C THR A 91 -13.24 -4.69 -6.41
N VAL A 92 -12.90 -5.60 -5.49
CA VAL A 92 -11.54 -6.17 -5.32
C VAL A 92 -11.56 -7.70 -5.18
N TYR A 93 -10.44 -8.35 -5.53
CA TYR A 93 -10.29 -9.81 -5.42
C TYR A 93 -10.13 -10.27 -3.96
N LYS A 94 -10.92 -11.28 -3.56
CA LYS A 94 -11.01 -11.74 -2.17
C LYS A 94 -9.67 -12.19 -1.59
N ASP A 95 -8.96 -13.08 -2.30
CA ASP A 95 -7.74 -13.69 -1.77
C ASP A 95 -6.63 -12.66 -1.57
N THR A 96 -6.49 -11.73 -2.52
CA THR A 96 -5.53 -10.63 -2.44
C THR A 96 -5.85 -9.68 -1.29
N VAL A 97 -7.12 -9.31 -1.09
CA VAL A 97 -7.53 -8.41 -0.01
C VAL A 97 -7.30 -9.03 1.36
N ILE A 98 -7.62 -10.32 1.55
CA ILE A 98 -7.40 -11.00 2.83
C ILE A 98 -5.91 -10.93 3.21
N PHE A 99 -5.02 -11.19 2.25
CA PHE A 99 -3.58 -11.08 2.47
C PHE A 99 -3.16 -9.65 2.84
N ILE A 100 -3.64 -8.64 2.12
CA ILE A 100 -3.33 -7.22 2.39
C ILE A 100 -3.80 -6.82 3.79
N VAL A 101 -5.05 -7.12 4.13
CA VAL A 101 -5.67 -6.75 5.41
C VAL A 101 -4.93 -7.39 6.58
N ILE A 102 -4.64 -8.69 6.52
CA ILE A 102 -3.89 -9.39 7.58
C ILE A 102 -2.49 -8.80 7.71
N SER A 103 -1.78 -8.59 6.60
CA SER A 103 -0.43 -8.02 6.60
C SER A 103 -0.42 -6.61 7.21
N CYS A 104 -1.38 -5.77 6.85
CA CYS A 104 -1.53 -4.43 7.38
C CYS A 104 -1.83 -4.42 8.89
N LEU A 105 -2.74 -5.27 9.36
CA LEU A 105 -3.05 -5.35 10.79
C LEU A 105 -1.83 -5.80 11.60
N LEU A 106 -1.07 -6.79 11.11
CA LEU A 106 0.14 -7.28 11.76
C LEU A 106 1.24 -6.21 11.79
N LEU A 107 1.53 -5.54 10.67
CA LEU A 107 2.56 -4.51 10.59
C LEU A 107 2.17 -3.24 11.36
N GLY A 108 0.90 -2.85 11.32
CA GLY A 108 0.35 -1.74 12.10
C GLY A 108 0.46 -1.98 13.60
N TYR A 109 0.14 -3.20 14.07
CA TYR A 109 0.32 -3.56 15.48
C TYR A 109 1.79 -3.62 15.87
N ALA A 110 2.63 -4.28 15.06
CA ALA A 110 4.04 -4.49 15.37
C ALA A 110 4.82 -3.16 15.39
N SER A 111 4.58 -2.24 14.44
CA SER A 111 5.19 -0.91 14.45
C SER A 111 4.93 -0.17 15.77
N ARG A 112 3.69 -0.21 16.27
CA ARG A 112 3.31 0.42 17.54
C ARG A 112 3.94 -0.22 18.76
N VAL A 113 3.94 -1.56 18.85
CA VAL A 113 4.50 -2.30 20.00
C VAL A 113 6.01 -2.12 20.10
N TYR A 114 6.72 -2.22 18.98
CA TYR A 114 8.17 -2.16 18.95
C TYR A 114 8.71 -0.73 18.80
N LYS A 115 7.83 0.29 18.74
CA LYS A 115 8.17 1.72 18.58
C LYS A 115 9.16 1.96 17.43
N LEU A 116 8.82 1.42 16.26
CA LEU A 116 9.68 1.38 15.07
C LEU A 116 9.59 2.60 14.17
#